data_AF-A0A7J3J5Q9-F1
#
_entry.id   AF-A0A7J3J5Q9-F1
#
_cell.length_a   1.000
_cell.length_b   1.000
_cell.length_c   1.000
_cell.angle_alpha   90.00
_cell.angle_beta   90.00
_cell.angle_gamma   90.00
#
_symmetry.space_group_name_H-M   'P 1'
#
loop_
_entity.id
_entity.type
_entity.pdbx_description
1 polymer ?
#
loop_
_entity_poly.entity_id
_entity_poly.type
_entity_poly.pdbx_seq_one_letter_code
_entity_poly.pdbx_strand_id
1 'polypeptide(L)'
;MKKSRKFRTDCSGQLLIVAALAIAILIASTSIYVYELTTQTPSLENSSMAELALAVKAGLRNAMISALANITKGGQKTVLMENLAMLAGAYMQLHPQQLCQIRCTLLNGAGYEDGVKLSWNNNGLGVSSAYVFFTLKILGPAHNLTINDAINVTTLLAAEGCYTIDRNGSIKTVSLTCNVFNENKPAQARKIIVYWEQTPELWVPAENPDIIYLGNGTYTIVFAVTTPSESVNVSVQLVDARNIFVLANATCNLAS
;
A
#
# COMPACT_ATOMS: atom_id res chain seq x y z
N MET A 1 20.40 -34.31 44.79
CA MET A 1 19.19 -34.69 44.00
C MET A 1 18.44 -33.40 43.68
N LYS A 2 17.94 -33.04 42.49
CA LYS A 2 17.78 -33.70 41.19
C LYS A 2 17.46 -32.61 40.12
N LYS A 3 18.20 -32.64 39.00
CA LYS A 3 17.93 -32.21 37.59
C LYS A 3 17.39 -30.82 37.18
N SER A 4 18.01 -30.30 36.10
CA SER A 4 17.60 -29.18 35.26
C SER A 4 16.41 -29.50 34.34
N ARG A 5 15.80 -28.45 33.76
CA ARG A 5 15.53 -28.33 32.31
C ARG A 5 15.16 -26.89 31.89
N LYS A 6 15.88 -26.38 30.88
CA LYS A 6 15.51 -25.25 30.01
C LYS A 6 14.28 -25.62 29.17
N PHE A 7 13.51 -24.61 28.74
CA PHE A 7 13.05 -24.52 27.35
C PHE A 7 13.05 -23.06 26.87
N ARG A 8 13.42 -22.91 25.60
CA ARG A 8 13.61 -21.68 24.80
C ARG A 8 12.45 -21.63 23.78
N THR A 9 12.38 -20.50 23.06
CA THR A 9 11.78 -20.23 21.72
C THR A 9 10.27 -20.05 21.56
N ASP A 10 9.86 -18.82 21.22
CA ASP A 10 8.62 -18.47 20.49
C ASP A 10 8.84 -17.34 19.45
N CYS A 11 9.83 -17.49 18.56
CA CYS A 11 9.95 -16.68 17.32
C CYS A 11 10.10 -17.55 16.05
N SER A 12 10.18 -18.87 16.20
CA SER A 12 10.45 -19.78 15.06
C SER A 12 9.21 -19.97 14.17
N GLY A 13 8.01 -19.93 14.74
CA GLY A 13 6.76 -20.11 13.99
C GLY A 13 6.47 -18.94 13.05
N GLN A 14 6.66 -17.70 13.51
CA GLN A 14 6.50 -16.50 12.68
C GLN A 14 7.57 -16.42 11.59
N LEU A 15 8.81 -16.79 11.90
CA LEU A 15 9.88 -16.82 10.89
C LEU A 15 9.61 -17.88 9.80
N LEU A 16 9.07 -19.04 10.19
CA LEU A 16 8.66 -20.09 9.27
C LEU A 16 7.50 -19.63 8.38
N ILE A 17 6.51 -18.94 8.94
CA ILE A 17 5.38 -18.39 8.18
C ILE A 17 5.86 -17.32 7.19
N VAL A 18 6.77 -16.43 7.60
CA VAL A 18 7.36 -15.40 6.73
C VAL A 18 8.20 -16.04 5.62
N ALA A 19 9.01 -17.05 5.93
CA ALA A 19 9.79 -17.78 4.94
C ALA A 19 8.89 -18.56 3.96
N ALA A 20 7.85 -19.25 4.46
CA ALA A 20 6.88 -19.94 3.63
C ALA A 20 6.06 -18.97 2.76
N LEU A 21 5.71 -17.79 3.28
CA LEU A 21 5.05 -16.74 2.52
C LEU A 21 5.97 -16.16 1.43
N ALA A 22 7.25 -15.97 1.74
CA ALA A 22 8.25 -15.54 0.76
C ALA A 22 8.40 -16.58 -0.37
N ILE A 23 8.48 -17.86 -0.03
CA ILE A 23 8.53 -18.96 -1.00
C ILE A 23 7.24 -19.03 -1.83
N ALA A 24 6.06 -18.90 -1.21
CA ALA A 24 4.79 -18.91 -1.91
C ALA A 24 4.62 -17.71 -2.85
N ILE A 25 5.07 -16.52 -2.46
CA ILE A 25 5.09 -15.33 -3.31
C ILE A 25 6.05 -15.52 -4.49
N LEU A 26 7.22 -16.14 -4.27
CA LEU A 26 8.16 -16.46 -5.34
C LEU A 26 7.53 -17.44 -6.35
N ILE A 27 6.89 -18.52 -5.88
CA ILE A 27 6.23 -19.51 -6.75
C ILE A 27 5.03 -18.89 -7.50
N ALA A 28 4.19 -18.10 -6.84
CA ALA A 28 3.05 -17.43 -7.47
C ALA A 28 3.50 -16.39 -8.51
N SER A 29 4.58 -15.66 -8.22
CA SER A 29 5.20 -14.73 -9.17
C SER A 29 5.71 -15.43 -10.41
N THR A 30 6.34 -16.61 -10.28
CA THR A 30 6.78 -17.39 -11.45
C THR A 30 5.60 -17.91 -12.27
N SER A 31 4.46 -18.23 -11.64
CA SER A 31 3.30 -18.81 -12.32
C SER A 31 2.52 -17.81 -13.18
N ILE A 32 2.29 -16.59 -12.65
CA ILE A 32 1.64 -15.50 -13.40
C ILE A 32 2.56 -15.01 -14.53
N TYR A 33 3.87 -15.05 -14.30
CA TYR A 33 4.86 -14.56 -15.25
C TYR A 33 5.15 -15.54 -16.39
N VAL A 34 5.20 -16.86 -16.13
CA VAL A 34 5.28 -17.89 -17.18
C VAL A 34 4.07 -17.79 -18.12
N TYR A 35 2.89 -17.48 -17.60
CA TYR A 35 1.69 -17.25 -18.41
C TYR A 35 1.85 -16.05 -19.36
N GLU A 36 2.39 -14.92 -18.88
CA GLU A 36 2.66 -13.73 -19.71
C GLU A 36 3.80 -13.95 -20.73
N LEU A 37 4.78 -14.79 -20.41
CA LEU A 37 5.91 -15.15 -21.28
C LEU A 37 5.56 -16.18 -22.36
N THR A 38 4.69 -17.16 -22.09
CA THR A 38 4.25 -18.12 -23.13
C THR A 38 3.59 -17.45 -24.32
N THR A 39 3.10 -16.21 -24.16
CA THR A 39 2.54 -15.42 -25.25
C THR A 39 3.57 -14.65 -26.10
N GLN A 40 4.86 -14.58 -25.71
CA GLN A 40 5.90 -13.87 -26.48
C GLN A 40 7.27 -14.55 -26.35
N THR A 41 7.67 -15.31 -27.37
CA THR A 41 8.98 -15.99 -27.44
C THR A 41 10.14 -15.08 -27.88
N PRO A 42 11.22 -14.99 -27.09
CA PRO A 42 12.59 -14.90 -27.63
C PRO A 42 13.59 -15.88 -26.95
N SER A 43 14.83 -15.92 -27.45
CA SER A 43 15.92 -16.87 -27.13
C SER A 43 16.30 -17.00 -25.64
N LEU A 44 16.74 -18.22 -25.25
CA LEU A 44 16.98 -18.66 -23.86
C LEU A 44 17.86 -17.74 -22.99
N GLU A 45 18.97 -17.18 -23.49
CA GLU A 45 19.84 -16.31 -22.67
C GLU A 45 19.21 -14.93 -22.40
N ASN A 46 18.59 -14.33 -23.42
CA ASN A 46 17.84 -13.08 -23.30
C ASN A 46 16.60 -13.24 -22.40
N SER A 47 16.01 -14.44 -22.39
CA SER A 47 14.93 -14.76 -21.45
C SER A 47 15.44 -14.71 -20.00
N SER A 48 16.56 -15.35 -19.65
CA SER A 48 17.05 -15.40 -18.26
C SER A 48 17.37 -14.02 -17.63
N MET A 49 17.97 -13.09 -18.40
CA MET A 49 18.25 -11.74 -17.90
C MET A 49 16.98 -10.89 -17.77
N ALA A 50 16.02 -11.08 -18.68
CA ALA A 50 14.72 -10.44 -18.60
C ALA A 50 13.92 -10.96 -17.39
N GLU A 51 13.95 -12.28 -17.16
CA GLU A 51 13.33 -12.92 -15.99
C GLU A 51 13.92 -12.38 -14.68
N LEU A 52 15.26 -12.27 -14.58
CA LEU A 52 15.92 -11.68 -13.42
C LEU A 52 15.53 -10.20 -13.23
N ALA A 53 15.51 -9.42 -14.31
CA ALA A 53 15.10 -8.02 -14.24
C ALA A 53 13.67 -7.85 -13.74
N LEU A 54 12.76 -8.71 -14.19
CA LEU A 54 11.37 -8.71 -13.79
C LEU A 54 11.20 -9.17 -12.34
N ALA A 55 11.96 -10.19 -11.90
CA ALA A 55 12.01 -10.60 -10.50
C ALA A 55 12.53 -9.48 -9.58
N VAL A 56 13.59 -8.78 -9.98
CA VAL A 56 14.11 -7.62 -9.25
C VAL A 56 13.06 -6.52 -9.14
N LYS A 57 12.42 -6.13 -10.25
CA LYS A 57 11.36 -5.11 -10.25
C LYS A 57 10.18 -5.50 -9.36
N ALA A 58 9.73 -6.76 -9.41
CA ALA A 58 8.67 -7.27 -8.56
C ALA A 58 9.07 -7.27 -7.08
N GLY A 59 10.29 -7.71 -6.77
CA GLY A 59 10.84 -7.70 -5.42
C GLY A 59 10.91 -6.28 -4.83
N LEU A 60 11.44 -5.32 -5.61
CA LEU A 60 11.52 -3.92 -5.21
C LEU A 60 10.11 -3.35 -4.94
N ARG A 61 9.14 -3.62 -5.83
CA ARG A 61 7.75 -3.19 -5.62
C ARG A 61 7.16 -3.77 -4.32
N ASN A 62 7.39 -5.04 -4.04
CA ASN A 62 6.90 -5.68 -2.81
C ASN A 62 7.58 -5.11 -1.54
N ALA A 63 8.89 -4.85 -1.60
CA ALA A 63 9.60 -4.19 -0.51
C ALA A 63 9.05 -2.77 -0.26
N MET A 64 8.76 -2.02 -1.33
CA MET A 64 8.12 -0.69 -1.23
C MET A 64 6.72 -0.76 -0.63
N ILE A 65 5.87 -1.71 -1.07
CA ILE A 65 4.54 -1.93 -0.48
C ILE A 65 4.66 -2.21 1.01
N SER A 66 5.55 -3.12 1.41
CA SER A 66 5.75 -3.49 2.81
C SER A 66 6.26 -2.31 3.66
N ALA A 67 7.22 -1.54 3.13
CA ALA A 67 7.73 -0.36 3.81
C ALA A 67 6.63 0.73 3.96
N LEU A 68 5.89 1.01 2.89
CA LEU A 68 4.82 2.01 2.91
C LEU A 68 3.68 1.61 3.86
N ALA A 69 3.32 0.32 3.91
CA ALA A 69 2.34 -0.21 4.86
C ALA A 69 2.78 -0.03 6.33
N ASN A 70 4.08 -0.09 6.61
CA ASN A 70 4.63 0.21 7.94
C ASN A 70 4.62 1.72 8.22
N ILE A 71 5.11 2.53 7.28
CA ILE A 71 5.24 3.99 7.43
C ILE A 71 3.88 4.66 7.64
N THR A 72 2.88 4.26 6.86
CA THR A 72 1.51 4.79 6.98
C THR A 72 0.83 4.48 8.31
N LYS A 73 1.39 3.57 9.11
CA LYS A 73 0.93 3.21 10.46
C LYS A 73 1.84 3.77 11.57
N GLY A 74 2.68 4.75 11.26
CA GLY A 74 3.58 5.40 12.21
C GLY A 74 5.00 4.85 12.25
N GLY A 75 5.36 3.94 11.33
CA GLY A 75 6.73 3.48 11.18
C GLY A 75 7.68 4.58 10.66
N GLN A 76 8.97 4.45 10.96
CA GLN A 76 9.99 5.39 10.49
C GLN A 76 10.16 5.34 8.96
N LYS A 77 10.33 6.51 8.32
CA LYS A 77 10.52 6.62 6.86
C LYS A 77 11.81 5.93 6.37
N THR A 78 12.84 5.85 7.22
CA THR A 78 14.15 5.23 6.90
C THR A 78 14.01 3.75 6.49
N VAL A 79 12.98 3.06 6.99
CA VAL A 79 12.67 1.66 6.68
C VAL A 79 12.52 1.43 5.16
N LEU A 80 12.08 2.43 4.39
CA LEU A 80 11.97 2.30 2.93
C LEU A 80 13.34 2.02 2.29
N MET A 81 14.35 2.85 2.58
CA MET A 81 15.68 2.66 2.00
C MET A 81 16.38 1.42 2.57
N GLU A 82 16.22 1.15 3.87
CA GLU A 82 16.79 -0.03 4.53
C GLU A 82 16.30 -1.33 3.88
N ASN A 83 14.99 -1.45 3.64
CA ASN A 83 14.41 -2.63 2.99
C ASN A 83 14.90 -2.80 1.55
N LEU A 84 15.02 -1.71 0.79
CA LEU A 84 15.51 -1.74 -0.59
C LEU A 84 16.98 -2.13 -0.66
N ALA A 85 17.81 -1.60 0.24
CA ALA A 85 19.22 -1.95 0.35
C ALA A 85 19.40 -3.42 0.76
N MET A 86 18.60 -3.91 1.70
CA MET A 86 18.62 -5.32 2.13
C MET A 86 18.25 -6.26 0.97
N LEU A 87 17.20 -5.93 0.22
CA LEU A 87 16.79 -6.71 -0.96
C LEU A 87 17.86 -6.69 -2.05
N ALA A 88 18.43 -5.51 -2.35
CA ALA A 88 19.52 -5.38 -3.31
C ALA A 88 20.72 -6.26 -2.92
N GLY A 89 21.11 -6.25 -1.65
CA GLY A 89 22.18 -7.10 -1.12
C GLY A 89 21.87 -8.60 -1.24
N ALA A 90 20.61 -9.01 -1.01
CA ALA A 90 20.20 -10.41 -1.16
C ALA A 90 20.32 -10.89 -2.61
N TYR A 91 19.90 -10.09 -3.59
CA TYR A 91 20.07 -10.43 -5.02
C TYR A 91 21.54 -10.55 -5.43
N MET A 92 22.42 -9.71 -4.88
CA MET A 92 23.87 -9.83 -5.11
C MET A 92 24.44 -11.15 -4.59
N GLN A 93 23.94 -11.66 -3.47
CA GLN A 93 24.39 -12.93 -2.89
C GLN A 93 23.89 -14.16 -3.66
N LEU A 94 22.68 -14.09 -4.23
CA LEU A 94 22.05 -15.21 -4.93
C LEU A 94 22.62 -15.44 -6.34
N HIS A 95 23.21 -14.41 -6.97
CA HIS A 95 23.71 -14.49 -8.34
C HIS A 95 25.20 -14.14 -8.46
N PRO A 96 26.12 -14.83 -7.75
CA PRO A 96 27.54 -14.43 -7.72
C PRO A 96 28.26 -14.55 -9.07
N GLN A 97 27.76 -15.38 -9.99
CA GLN A 97 28.33 -15.56 -11.34
C GLN A 97 27.92 -14.46 -12.33
N GLN A 98 26.85 -13.71 -12.02
CA GLN A 98 26.37 -12.59 -12.82
C GLN A 98 26.58 -11.34 -11.97
N LEU A 99 27.42 -10.41 -12.40
CA LEU A 99 27.62 -9.18 -11.61
C LEU A 99 26.34 -8.34 -11.68
N CYS A 100 25.44 -8.60 -10.74
CA CYS A 100 24.17 -7.91 -10.56
C CYS A 100 24.40 -6.75 -9.59
N GLN A 101 24.09 -5.54 -10.02
CA GLN A 101 24.15 -4.34 -9.20
C GLN A 101 22.80 -3.65 -9.25
N ILE A 102 22.17 -3.52 -8.09
CA ILE A 102 20.93 -2.77 -7.90
C ILE A 102 21.27 -1.52 -7.10
N ARG A 103 20.88 -0.36 -7.62
CA ARG A 103 20.96 0.92 -6.92
C ARG A 103 19.58 1.54 -6.86
N CYS A 104 19.17 1.99 -5.69
CA CYS A 104 17.90 2.67 -5.49
C CYS A 104 18.15 4.10 -5.03
N THR A 105 17.35 5.03 -5.54
CA THR A 105 17.36 6.44 -5.17
C THR A 105 15.93 6.84 -4.82
N LEU A 106 15.74 7.35 -3.61
CA LEU A 106 14.46 7.90 -3.18
C LEU A 106 14.19 9.18 -3.99
N LEU A 107 12.98 9.31 -4.53
CA LEU A 107 12.61 10.48 -5.30
C LEU A 107 11.94 11.52 -4.40
N ASN A 108 12.56 12.71 -4.34
CA ASN A 108 12.06 13.85 -3.58
C ASN A 108 11.56 14.92 -4.56
N GLY A 109 10.31 15.33 -4.43
CA GLY A 109 9.62 16.24 -5.36
C GLY A 109 8.11 16.03 -5.36
N ALA A 110 7.29 17.01 -5.79
CA ALA A 110 5.82 16.88 -5.85
C ALA A 110 5.13 16.46 -4.52
N GLY A 111 5.70 16.87 -3.39
CA GLY A 111 5.21 16.54 -2.04
C GLY A 111 5.76 15.23 -1.47
N TYR A 112 6.76 14.61 -2.10
CA TYR A 112 7.54 13.52 -1.52
C TYR A 112 8.70 14.04 -0.67
N GLU A 113 8.88 13.42 0.48
CA GLU A 113 10.00 13.59 1.42
C GLU A 113 10.55 12.20 1.76
N ASP A 114 11.84 12.00 1.54
CA ASP A 114 12.52 10.69 1.62
C ASP A 114 11.80 9.61 0.82
N GLY A 115 11.41 9.93 -0.41
CA GLY A 115 10.70 9.00 -1.29
C GLY A 115 9.29 8.63 -0.83
N VAL A 116 8.74 9.31 0.18
CA VAL A 116 7.40 9.04 0.72
C VAL A 116 6.52 10.30 0.65
N LYS A 117 5.27 10.14 0.24
CA LYS A 117 4.25 11.18 0.28
C LYS A 117 3.06 10.69 1.10
N LEU A 118 2.83 11.35 2.24
CA LEU A 118 1.60 11.22 3.03
C LEU A 118 0.85 12.54 2.97
N SER A 119 -0.24 12.57 2.22
CA SER A 119 -1.07 13.76 2.05
C SER A 119 -2.49 13.40 2.45
N TRP A 120 -2.84 13.70 3.69
CA TRP A 120 -4.17 13.46 4.25
C TRP A 120 -4.77 14.82 4.56
N ASN A 121 -5.53 15.35 3.61
CA ASN A 121 -6.03 16.73 3.63
C ASN A 121 -7.54 16.77 3.92
N ASN A 122 -8.09 17.98 3.94
CA ASN A 122 -9.49 18.28 4.26
C ASN A 122 -10.39 18.50 3.04
N ASN A 123 -9.95 18.09 1.85
CA ASN A 123 -10.71 18.29 0.60
C ASN A 123 -11.21 16.97 0.01
N GLY A 124 -11.37 15.95 0.85
CA GLY A 124 -11.82 14.63 0.46
C GLY A 124 -10.74 13.75 -0.18
N LEU A 125 -9.47 14.18 -0.24
CA LEU A 125 -8.43 13.44 -0.94
C LEU A 125 -7.28 12.97 -0.03
N GLY A 126 -7.24 11.68 0.26
CA GLY A 126 -6.11 11.03 0.91
C GLY A 126 -5.15 10.40 -0.08
N VAL A 127 -3.84 10.61 0.07
CA VAL A 127 -2.80 9.93 -0.70
C VAL A 127 -1.70 9.42 0.22
N SER A 128 -1.39 8.13 0.11
CA SER A 128 -0.23 7.49 0.71
C SER A 128 0.60 6.86 -0.40
N SER A 129 1.85 7.31 -0.58
CA SER A 129 2.67 6.90 -1.72
C SER A 129 4.15 6.75 -1.38
N ALA A 130 4.83 5.85 -2.08
CA ALA A 130 6.28 5.68 -2.07
C ALA A 130 6.80 5.69 -3.51
N TYR A 131 7.84 6.47 -3.79
CA TYR A 131 8.38 6.65 -5.13
C TYR A 131 9.90 6.55 -5.16
N VAL A 132 10.39 5.59 -5.96
CA VAL A 132 11.81 5.22 -6.01
C VAL A 132 12.23 5.06 -7.46
N PHE A 133 13.38 5.61 -7.80
CA PHE A 133 14.08 5.29 -9.03
C PHE A 133 15.09 4.20 -8.75
N PHE A 134 15.21 3.23 -9.65
CA PHE A 134 16.23 2.19 -9.55
C PHE A 134 17.01 2.01 -10.84
N THR A 135 18.28 1.66 -10.67
CA THR A 135 19.15 1.19 -11.73
C THR A 135 19.54 -0.25 -11.44
N LEU A 136 19.21 -1.14 -12.36
CA LEU A 136 19.68 -2.53 -12.37
C LEU A 136 20.73 -2.68 -13.46
N LYS A 137 21.90 -3.19 -13.10
CA LYS A 137 22.95 -3.60 -14.04
C LYS A 137 23.21 -5.09 -13.86
N ILE A 138 23.16 -5.84 -14.94
CA ILE A 138 23.54 -7.25 -14.98
C ILE A 138 24.67 -7.35 -16.00
N LEU A 139 25.86 -7.73 -15.56
CA LEU A 139 26.98 -8.02 -16.47
C LEU A 139 27.08 -9.53 -16.64
N GLY A 140 26.93 -9.97 -17.88
CA GLY A 140 27.11 -11.35 -18.29
C GLY A 140 28.37 -11.53 -19.14
N PRO A 141 28.76 -12.79 -19.41
CA PRO A 141 29.93 -13.10 -20.23
C PRO A 141 29.83 -12.59 -21.67
N ALA A 142 28.62 -12.53 -22.23
CA ALA A 142 28.37 -12.15 -23.62
C ALA A 142 27.50 -10.89 -23.77
N HIS A 143 26.63 -10.61 -22.79
CA HIS A 143 25.64 -9.54 -22.86
C HIS A 143 25.58 -8.78 -21.54
N ASN A 144 25.40 -7.46 -21.63
CA ASN A 144 25.20 -6.58 -20.50
C ASN A 144 23.79 -5.98 -20.59
N LEU A 145 23.07 -5.98 -19.47
CA LEU A 145 21.76 -5.36 -19.37
C LEU A 145 21.84 -4.21 -18.35
N THR A 146 21.32 -3.05 -18.75
CA THR A 146 21.12 -1.91 -17.84
C THR A 146 19.68 -1.45 -17.96
N ILE A 147 18.96 -1.46 -16.84
CA ILE A 147 17.58 -0.98 -16.73
C ILE A 147 17.57 0.19 -15.77
N ASN A 148 16.92 1.26 -16.21
CA ASN A 148 16.67 2.47 -15.44
C ASN A 148 15.17 2.68 -15.45
N ASP A 149 14.54 2.60 -14.28
CA ASP A 149 13.09 2.67 -14.18
C ASP A 149 12.68 3.22 -12.82
N ALA A 150 11.43 3.67 -12.71
CA ALA A 150 10.86 4.17 -11.48
C ALA A 150 9.66 3.32 -11.04
N ILE A 151 9.57 3.04 -9.75
CA ILE A 151 8.46 2.32 -9.15
C ILE A 151 7.73 3.31 -8.25
N ASN A 152 6.46 3.55 -8.57
CA ASN A 152 5.55 4.31 -7.72
C ASN A 152 4.50 3.35 -7.15
N VAL A 153 4.42 3.29 -5.83
CA VAL A 153 3.39 2.54 -5.10
C VAL A 153 2.51 3.56 -4.41
N THR A 154 1.24 3.64 -4.80
CA THR A 154 0.30 4.65 -4.32
C THR A 154 -1.01 3.99 -3.89
N THR A 155 -1.57 4.46 -2.77
CA THR A 155 -2.97 4.28 -2.39
C THR A 155 -3.60 5.66 -2.32
N LEU A 156 -4.67 5.87 -3.09
CA LEU A 156 -5.45 7.09 -3.12
C LEU A 156 -6.88 6.78 -2.66
N LEU A 157 -7.41 7.64 -1.79
CA LEU A 157 -8.79 7.64 -1.33
C LEU A 157 -9.40 8.99 -1.68
N ALA A 158 -10.46 8.99 -2.49
CA ALA A 158 -11.31 10.14 -2.69
C ALA A 158 -12.63 9.89 -1.95
N ALA A 159 -13.00 10.76 -1.02
CA ALA A 159 -14.22 10.70 -0.23
C ALA A 159 -15.00 12.00 -0.44
N GLU A 160 -16.25 11.85 -0.85
CA GLU A 160 -17.21 12.96 -1.01
C GLU A 160 -18.53 12.57 -0.38
N GLY A 161 -19.35 13.53 0.01
CA GLY A 161 -20.61 13.21 0.64
C GLY A 161 -21.51 14.40 0.92
N CYS A 162 -22.73 14.06 1.29
CA CYS A 162 -23.76 15.00 1.72
C CYS A 162 -24.52 14.41 2.90
N TYR A 163 -25.40 15.20 3.52
CA TYR A 163 -26.32 14.70 4.50
C TYR A 163 -27.76 15.11 4.18
N THR A 164 -28.71 14.33 4.67
CA THR A 164 -30.13 14.66 4.70
C THR A 164 -30.58 14.81 6.15
N ILE A 165 -31.64 15.57 6.40
CA ILE A 165 -32.19 15.77 7.74
C ILE A 165 -33.47 14.96 7.84
N ASP A 166 -33.67 14.32 8.98
CA ASP A 166 -34.93 13.65 9.31
C ASP A 166 -36.09 14.66 9.42
N ARG A 167 -37.33 14.16 9.40
CA ARG A 167 -38.53 15.02 9.48
C ARG A 167 -38.61 15.86 10.76
N ASN A 168 -37.91 15.43 11.82
CA ASN A 168 -37.89 16.09 13.12
C ASN A 168 -36.70 17.07 13.30
N GLY A 169 -35.85 17.23 12.28
CA GLY A 169 -34.77 18.21 12.27
C GLY A 169 -33.56 17.86 13.14
N SER A 170 -33.56 16.71 13.81
CA SER A 170 -32.64 16.40 14.91
C SER A 170 -31.55 15.40 14.53
N ILE A 171 -31.77 14.63 13.46
CA ILE A 171 -30.85 13.58 13.01
C ILE A 171 -30.43 13.87 11.58
N LYS A 172 -29.13 13.88 11.34
CA LYS A 172 -28.53 13.99 10.01
C LYS A 172 -28.11 12.61 9.55
N THR A 173 -28.65 12.16 8.43
CA THR A 173 -28.20 10.93 7.75
C THR A 173 -27.15 11.32 6.73
N VAL A 174 -25.89 10.96 7.00
CA VAL A 174 -24.74 11.23 6.14
C VAL A 174 -24.61 10.10 5.12
N SER A 175 -24.40 10.47 3.86
CA SER A 175 -24.14 9.56 2.75
C SER A 175 -22.81 9.94 2.10
N LEU A 176 -21.84 9.02 2.14
CA LEU A 176 -20.53 9.18 1.54
C LEU A 176 -20.35 8.26 0.33
N THR A 177 -19.67 8.77 -0.70
CA THR A 177 -19.10 7.99 -1.79
C THR A 177 -17.59 8.01 -1.63
N CYS A 178 -16.98 6.82 -1.56
CA CYS A 178 -15.54 6.66 -1.42
C CYS A 178 -14.98 5.88 -2.61
N ASN A 179 -14.01 6.46 -3.32
CA ASN A 179 -13.32 5.84 -4.44
C ASN A 179 -11.86 5.55 -4.06
N VAL A 180 -11.44 4.32 -4.29
CA VAL A 180 -10.14 3.79 -3.84
C VAL A 180 -9.32 3.37 -5.05
N PHE A 181 -8.09 3.86 -5.14
CA PHE A 181 -7.20 3.59 -6.26
C PHE A 181 -5.81 3.17 -5.81
N ASN A 182 -5.28 2.14 -6.46
CA ASN A 182 -3.88 1.73 -6.38
C ASN A 182 -3.19 2.03 -7.71
N GLU A 183 -2.17 2.88 -7.70
CA GLU A 183 -1.49 3.34 -8.93
C GLU A 183 -2.47 3.77 -10.05
N ASN A 184 -3.48 4.57 -9.70
CA ASN A 184 -4.57 5.04 -10.59
C ASN A 184 -5.51 3.96 -11.14
N LYS A 185 -5.46 2.74 -10.60
CA LYS A 185 -6.40 1.67 -10.93
C LYS A 185 -7.35 1.42 -9.75
N PRO A 186 -8.64 1.18 -10.01
CA PRO A 186 -9.59 0.74 -9.00
C PRO A 186 -9.03 -0.33 -8.06
N ALA A 187 -9.23 -0.16 -6.76
CA ALA A 187 -8.67 -1.04 -5.74
C ALA A 187 -9.66 -1.36 -4.62
N GLN A 188 -9.47 -2.51 -3.99
CA GLN A 188 -10.30 -2.95 -2.89
C GLN A 188 -9.72 -2.51 -1.54
N ALA A 189 -10.58 -1.99 -0.68
CA ALA A 189 -10.32 -1.75 0.73
C ALA A 189 -10.41 -3.06 1.51
N ARG A 190 -9.44 -3.29 2.42
CA ARG A 190 -9.49 -4.36 3.42
C ARG A 190 -10.29 -3.93 4.66
N LYS A 191 -10.19 -2.65 5.02
CA LYS A 191 -10.87 -2.07 6.18
C LYS A 191 -11.19 -0.61 5.92
N ILE A 192 -12.40 -0.21 6.27
CA ILE A 192 -12.83 1.20 6.28
C ILE A 192 -13.37 1.49 7.67
N ILE A 193 -12.96 2.61 8.24
CA ILE A 193 -13.52 3.17 9.47
C ILE A 193 -13.87 4.62 9.18
N VAL A 194 -15.06 5.04 9.56
CA VAL A 194 -15.49 6.42 9.42
C VAL A 194 -15.59 7.05 10.80
N TYR A 195 -15.05 8.25 10.93
CA TYR A 195 -15.21 9.11 12.08
C TYR A 195 -15.97 10.36 11.66
N TRP A 196 -16.66 10.97 12.61
CA TRP A 196 -17.25 12.29 12.43
C TRP A 196 -16.83 13.20 13.57
N GLU A 197 -16.77 14.49 13.28
CA GLU A 197 -16.38 15.51 14.23
C GLU A 197 -17.59 15.90 15.09
N GLN A 198 -17.56 15.50 16.37
CA GLN A 198 -18.59 15.90 17.34
C GLN A 198 -18.32 17.31 17.88
N THR A 199 -17.05 17.61 18.12
CA THR A 199 -16.53 18.95 18.43
C THR A 199 -15.16 19.09 17.76
N PRO A 200 -14.62 20.32 17.61
CA PRO A 200 -13.33 20.54 16.94
C PRO A 200 -12.13 19.75 17.49
N GLU A 201 -12.23 19.24 18.72
CA GLU A 201 -11.19 18.46 19.39
C GLU A 201 -11.55 16.97 19.52
N LEU A 202 -12.78 16.58 19.16
CA LEU A 202 -13.32 15.25 19.40
C LEU A 202 -13.87 14.61 18.13
N TRP A 203 -13.12 13.62 17.62
CA TRP A 203 -13.52 12.74 16.54
C TRP A 203 -14.04 11.43 17.11
N VAL A 204 -15.29 11.10 16.81
CA VAL A 204 -15.95 9.87 17.27
C VAL A 204 -16.22 8.93 16.10
N PRO A 205 -16.06 7.61 16.27
CA PRO A 205 -16.37 6.66 15.21
C PRO A 205 -17.88 6.72 14.90
N ALA A 206 -18.23 6.58 13.62
CA ALA A 206 -19.61 6.39 13.21
C ALA A 206 -20.15 5.09 13.83
N GLU A 207 -21.32 5.15 14.45
CA GLU A 207 -21.97 3.97 15.01
C GLU A 207 -22.65 3.17 13.90
N ASN A 208 -22.26 1.90 13.77
CA ASN A 208 -22.84 0.94 12.82
C ASN A 208 -23.04 1.50 11.38
N PRO A 209 -21.99 2.04 10.73
CA PRO A 209 -22.13 2.55 9.37
C PRO A 209 -22.48 1.41 8.41
N ASP A 210 -23.46 1.64 7.55
CA ASP A 210 -23.75 0.75 6.44
C ASP A 210 -22.75 1.01 5.31
N ILE A 211 -21.85 0.06 5.08
CA ILE A 211 -20.77 0.17 4.09
C ILE A 211 -21.03 -0.85 2.99
N ILE A 212 -21.36 -0.36 1.80
CA ILE A 212 -21.68 -1.19 0.64
C ILE A 212 -20.59 -1.02 -0.41
N TYR A 213 -20.04 -2.12 -0.90
CA TYR A 213 -19.10 -2.13 -2.02
C TYR A 213 -19.88 -2.21 -3.35
N LEU A 214 -19.72 -1.20 -4.21
CA LEU A 214 -20.41 -1.11 -5.50
C LEU A 214 -19.61 -1.72 -6.66
N GLY A 215 -18.39 -2.21 -6.41
CA GLY A 215 -17.46 -2.61 -7.47
C GLY A 215 -16.53 -1.48 -7.88
N ASN A 216 -15.52 -1.79 -8.69
CA ASN A 216 -14.55 -0.82 -9.23
C ASN A 216 -13.94 0.12 -8.18
N GLY A 217 -13.67 -0.37 -6.98
CA GLY A 217 -13.08 0.43 -5.91
C GLY A 217 -13.98 1.51 -5.34
N THR A 218 -15.28 1.49 -5.64
CA THR A 218 -16.28 2.43 -5.11
C THR A 218 -17.04 1.82 -3.95
N TYR A 219 -17.20 2.61 -2.89
CA TYR A 219 -17.94 2.27 -1.68
C TYR A 219 -18.94 3.37 -1.37
N THR A 220 -20.14 2.98 -0.94
CA THR A 220 -21.09 3.91 -0.32
C THR A 220 -21.15 3.66 1.16
N ILE A 221 -21.15 4.73 1.96
CA ILE A 221 -21.20 4.65 3.41
C ILE A 221 -22.33 5.51 3.92
N VAL A 222 -23.24 4.93 4.71
CA VAL A 222 -24.37 5.63 5.28
C VAL A 222 -24.38 5.48 6.80
N PHE A 223 -24.54 6.58 7.52
CA PHE A 223 -24.66 6.57 8.98
C PHE A 223 -25.43 7.80 9.47
N ALA A 224 -26.00 7.70 10.67
CA ALA A 224 -26.75 8.78 11.30
C ALA A 224 -25.93 9.46 12.39
N VAL A 225 -26.04 10.78 12.49
CA VAL A 225 -25.42 11.57 13.56
C VAL A 225 -26.38 12.63 14.09
N THR A 226 -26.20 13.00 15.35
CA THR A 226 -26.90 14.12 15.98
C THR A 226 -25.90 15.22 16.25
N THR A 227 -26.00 16.31 15.49
CA THR A 227 -25.14 17.48 15.65
C THR A 227 -25.91 18.76 15.30
N PRO A 228 -25.76 19.84 16.08
CA PRO A 228 -26.34 21.14 15.76
C PRO A 228 -25.59 21.88 14.65
N SER A 229 -24.39 21.43 14.26
CA SER A 229 -23.56 22.08 13.23
C SER A 229 -24.25 22.07 11.85
N GLU A 230 -24.13 23.14 11.06
CA GLU A 230 -24.69 23.21 9.70
C GLU A 230 -23.99 22.28 8.70
N SER A 231 -22.75 21.87 8.97
CA SER A 231 -22.02 20.88 8.19
C SER A 231 -21.58 19.72 9.07
N VAL A 232 -21.34 18.56 8.45
CA VAL A 232 -20.79 17.38 9.14
C VAL A 232 -19.41 17.09 8.58
N ASN A 233 -18.37 17.30 9.38
CA ASN A 233 -17.02 16.90 9.01
C ASN A 233 -16.83 15.41 9.29
N VAL A 234 -16.30 14.71 8.31
CA VAL A 234 -16.07 13.26 8.35
C VAL A 234 -14.61 12.96 8.03
N SER A 235 -14.08 11.91 8.67
CA SER A 235 -12.75 11.39 8.41
C SER A 235 -12.88 9.93 8.03
N VAL A 236 -12.55 9.61 6.79
CA VAL A 236 -12.57 8.25 6.28
C VAL A 236 -11.15 7.70 6.37
N GLN A 237 -10.99 6.67 7.20
CA GLN A 237 -9.76 5.92 7.36
C GLN A 237 -9.87 4.60 6.60
N LEU A 238 -8.92 4.36 5.70
CA LEU A 238 -8.91 3.19 4.85
C LEU A 238 -7.59 2.45 4.94
N VAL A 239 -7.68 1.12 4.98
CA VAL A 239 -6.54 0.23 4.76
C VAL A 239 -6.83 -0.58 3.51
N ASP A 240 -5.97 -0.49 2.51
CA ASP A 240 -6.12 -1.24 1.26
C ASP A 240 -5.77 -2.73 1.43
N ALA A 241 -5.99 -3.53 0.39
CA ALA A 241 -5.65 -4.95 0.38
C ALA A 241 -4.15 -5.24 0.65
N ARG A 242 -3.27 -4.26 0.44
CA ARG A 242 -1.81 -4.36 0.63
C ARG A 242 -1.37 -3.85 2.02
N ASN A 243 -2.31 -3.56 2.91
CA ASN A 243 -2.10 -3.02 4.26
C ASN A 243 -1.61 -1.57 4.32
N ILE A 244 -1.69 -0.81 3.22
CA ILE A 244 -1.34 0.61 3.17
C ILE A 244 -2.51 1.41 3.73
N PHE A 245 -2.23 2.24 4.75
CA PHE A 245 -3.22 3.11 5.36
C PHE A 245 -3.28 4.47 4.64
N VAL A 246 -4.48 5.00 4.47
CA VAL A 246 -4.74 6.34 3.94
C VAL A 246 -5.93 6.96 4.67
N LEU A 247 -5.89 8.28 4.84
CA LEU A 247 -6.94 9.06 5.49
C LEU A 247 -7.38 10.20 4.57
N ALA A 248 -8.70 10.41 4.48
CA ALA A 248 -9.30 11.52 3.76
C ALA A 248 -10.36 12.19 4.63
N ASN A 249 -10.27 13.51 4.80
CA ASN A 249 -11.29 14.28 5.51
C ASN A 249 -12.18 15.00 4.52
N ALA A 250 -13.49 14.92 4.70
CA ALA A 250 -14.48 15.57 3.85
C ALA A 250 -15.50 16.35 4.70
N THR A 251 -16.07 17.41 4.12
CA THR A 251 -17.15 18.18 4.72
C THR A 251 -18.45 17.88 3.99
N CYS A 252 -19.42 17.31 4.69
CA CYS A 252 -20.73 16.98 4.15
C CYS A 252 -21.70 18.14 4.41
N ASN A 253 -22.31 18.62 3.33
CA ASN A 253 -23.35 19.66 3.36
C ASN A 253 -24.73 19.05 3.10
N LEU A 254 -25.78 19.83 3.35
CA LEU A 254 -27.16 19.42 3.08
C LEU A 254 -27.29 19.04 1.59
N ALA A 255 -27.86 17.87 1.31
CA ALA A 255 -28.16 17.46 -0.05
C ALA A 255 -29.11 18.47 -0.71
N SER A 256 -28.67 19.01 -1.85
CA SER A 256 -29.44 19.94 -2.68
C SER A 256 -30.58 19.26 -3.42
#